data_AF-A0A662PW43-F1
#
_entry.id   AF-A0A662PW43-F1
#
_cell.length_a   1.000
_cell.length_b   1.000
_cell.length_c   1.000
_cell.angle_alpha   90.00
_cell.angle_beta   90.00
_cell.angle_gamma   90.00
#
_symmetry.space_group_name_H-M   'P 1'
#
loop_
_entity.id
_entity.type
_entity.pdbx_description
1 polymer ?
#
loop_
_entity_poly.entity_id
_entity_poly.type
_entity_poly.pdbx_seq_one_letter_code
_entity_poly.pdbx_strand_id
1 'polypeptide(L)'
;EGIATALKMRLREYLLERGVKVARWLLDPLQIPEARLSIRKLGAVGRSYNPNFYGNMRDPYNRGLESDRLEVEWRLDSKRVLDRISGADREPCPKELLEEGAESLITVVREGGLEKILNYRLSFRSEKVLVEIPENIDYVKRASISTAVEWREITRRIFEKGLAQGYFITDLIREKDEHGTKYYYLLERNADLD
;
A
#
# COMPACT_ATOMS: atom_id res chain seq x y z
N GLU A 1 -0.76 -1.65 21.92
CA GLU A 1 -1.09 -1.03 20.61
C GLU A 1 -0.35 0.29 20.44
N GLY A 2 -0.12 0.73 19.20
CA GLY A 2 0.56 2.01 18.93
C GLY A 2 -0.38 3.22 19.02
N ILE A 3 0.17 4.39 19.36
CA ILE A 3 -0.57 5.66 19.55
C ILE A 3 -1.41 6.02 18.31
N ALA A 4 -0.84 5.86 17.11
CA ALA A 4 -1.53 6.18 15.86
C ALA A 4 -2.79 5.32 15.64
N THR A 5 -2.77 4.03 16.03
CA THR A 5 -3.96 3.18 15.98
C THR A 5 -5.02 3.70 16.95
N ALA A 6 -4.66 3.92 18.21
CA ALA A 6 -5.61 4.36 19.23
C ALA A 6 -6.32 5.67 18.83
N LEU A 7 -5.56 6.63 18.26
CA LEU A 7 -6.11 7.87 17.72
C LEU A 7 -7.11 7.63 16.59
N LYS A 8 -6.78 6.78 15.61
CA LYS A 8 -7.70 6.46 14.50
C LYS A 8 -8.96 5.74 14.98
N MET A 9 -8.86 4.88 15.99
CA MET A 9 -10.02 4.21 16.59
C MET A 9 -10.94 5.19 17.33
N ARG A 10 -10.39 6.11 18.13
CA ARG A 10 -11.20 7.18 18.75
C ARG A 10 -11.82 8.12 17.72
N LEU A 11 -11.10 8.45 16.65
CA LEU A 11 -11.67 9.22 15.55
C LEU A 11 -12.84 8.48 14.89
N ARG A 12 -12.74 7.16 14.68
CA ARG A 12 -13.84 6.35 14.14
C ARG A 12 -15.08 6.39 15.03
N GLU A 13 -14.92 6.19 16.34
CA GLU A 13 -16.03 6.28 17.30
C GLU A 13 -16.72 7.66 17.19
N TYR A 14 -15.93 8.73 17.27
CA TYR A 14 -16.41 10.10 17.17
C TYR A 14 -17.18 10.41 15.87
N LEU A 15 -16.69 9.89 14.74
CA LEU A 15 -17.30 10.07 13.42
C LEU A 15 -18.62 9.29 13.30
N LEU A 16 -18.64 8.03 13.75
CA LEU A 16 -19.84 7.18 13.72
C LEU A 16 -20.97 7.74 14.58
N GLU A 17 -20.66 8.27 15.77
CA GLU A 17 -21.63 8.97 16.63
C GLU A 17 -22.32 10.15 15.93
N ARG A 18 -21.71 10.70 14.87
CA ARG A 18 -22.23 11.83 14.09
C ARG A 18 -22.82 11.40 12.75
N GLY A 19 -23.03 10.10 12.55
CA GLY A 19 -23.58 9.56 11.31
C GLY A 19 -22.60 9.58 10.13
N VAL A 20 -21.33 9.90 10.35
CA VAL A 20 -20.31 9.80 9.30
C VAL A 20 -19.89 8.35 9.16
N LYS A 21 -20.05 7.80 7.95
CA LYS A 21 -19.73 6.40 7.64
C LYS A 21 -18.47 6.21 6.82
N VAL A 22 -17.98 7.26 6.17
CA VAL A 22 -16.83 7.20 5.26
C VAL A 22 -15.84 8.30 5.61
N ALA A 23 -14.58 7.92 5.79
CA ALA A 23 -13.46 8.84 5.90
C ALA A 23 -12.48 8.59 4.74
N ARG A 24 -11.89 9.66 4.18
CA ARG A 24 -10.84 9.57 3.15
C ARG A 24 -9.63 10.37 3.56
N TRP A 25 -8.43 9.89 3.23
CA TRP A 25 -7.19 10.63 3.39
C TRP A 25 -6.12 10.15 2.41
N LEU A 26 -5.06 10.95 2.29
CA LEU A 26 -3.91 10.68 1.45
C LEU A 26 -2.78 10.07 2.29
N LEU A 27 -2.07 9.10 1.73
CA LEU A 27 -0.84 8.54 2.30
C LEU A 27 0.23 8.39 1.22
N ASP A 28 1.50 8.29 1.64
CA ASP A 28 2.57 7.91 0.71
C ASP A 28 2.63 6.38 0.56
N PRO A 29 2.45 5.83 -0.65
CA PRO A 29 2.39 4.38 -0.85
C PRO A 29 3.73 3.67 -0.58
N LEU A 30 4.86 4.38 -0.57
CA LEU A 30 6.15 3.77 -0.24
C LEU A 30 6.48 3.87 1.25
N GLN A 31 5.65 4.57 2.04
CA GLN A 31 5.80 4.68 3.49
C GLN A 31 5.01 3.56 4.20
N ILE A 32 5.65 2.39 4.31
CA ILE A 32 5.07 1.15 4.87
C ILE A 32 4.33 1.36 6.22
N PRO A 33 4.86 2.08 7.22
CA PRO A 33 4.16 2.20 8.50
C PRO A 33 2.79 2.86 8.38
N GLU A 34 2.68 3.93 7.60
CA GLU A 34 1.42 4.64 7.36
C GLU A 34 0.47 3.80 6.50
N ALA A 35 1.00 3.18 5.44
CA ALA A 35 0.24 2.34 4.54
C ALA A 35 -0.32 1.08 5.26
N ARG A 36 0.48 0.39 6.07
CA ARG A 36 0.04 -0.79 6.83
C ARG A 36 -0.99 -0.44 7.88
N LEU A 37 -0.83 0.69 8.57
CA LEU A 37 -1.85 1.15 9.50
C LEU A 37 -3.17 1.40 8.76
N SER A 38 -3.13 2.16 7.67
CA SER A 38 -4.31 2.58 6.94
C SER A 38 -5.04 1.40 6.27
N ILE A 39 -4.30 0.56 5.55
CA ILE A 39 -4.88 -0.47 4.69
C ILE A 39 -5.00 -1.79 5.45
N ARG A 40 -3.88 -2.39 5.85
CA ARG A 40 -3.88 -3.72 6.51
C ARG A 40 -4.62 -3.70 7.84
N LYS A 41 -4.33 -2.73 8.72
CA LYS A 41 -4.86 -2.72 10.10
C LYS A 41 -6.26 -2.12 10.22
N LEU A 42 -6.50 -0.96 9.60
CA LEU A 42 -7.80 -0.29 9.69
C LEU A 42 -8.80 -0.78 8.65
N GLY A 43 -8.34 -1.42 7.56
CA GLY A 43 -9.21 -1.93 6.50
C GLY A 43 -9.60 -0.86 5.47
N ALA A 44 -8.90 0.27 5.41
CA ALA A 44 -9.10 1.25 4.34
C ALA A 44 -8.63 0.68 2.99
N VAL A 45 -9.21 1.18 1.90
CA VAL A 45 -8.98 0.68 0.54
C VAL A 45 -8.46 1.81 -0.33
N GLY A 46 -7.37 1.59 -1.07
CA GLY A 46 -6.85 2.56 -2.03
C GLY A 46 -7.75 2.67 -3.26
N ARG A 47 -8.20 3.90 -3.57
CA ARG A 47 -9.18 4.19 -4.63
C ARG A 47 -8.63 5.05 -5.77
N SER A 48 -7.73 5.98 -5.47
CA SER A 48 -7.19 6.91 -6.46
C SER A 48 -5.72 7.21 -6.19
N TYR A 49 -4.94 7.36 -7.27
CA TYR A 49 -3.53 7.70 -7.20
C TYR A 49 -3.33 9.13 -7.69
N ASN A 50 -2.57 9.92 -6.94
CA ASN A 50 -2.35 11.33 -7.20
C ASN A 50 -0.84 11.58 -7.36
N PRO A 51 -0.31 11.62 -8.60
CA PRO A 51 1.09 11.91 -8.86
C PRO A 51 1.47 13.31 -8.39
N ASN A 52 2.64 13.42 -7.76
CA ASN A 52 3.25 14.67 -7.33
C ASN A 52 2.27 15.67 -6.69
N PHE A 53 1.39 15.20 -5.81
CA PHE A 53 0.23 15.92 -5.30
C PHE A 53 0.57 17.25 -4.61
N TYR A 54 1.67 17.30 -3.85
CA TYR A 54 2.14 18.51 -3.17
C TYR A 54 3.17 19.32 -3.98
N GLY A 55 3.54 18.86 -5.19
CA GLY A 55 4.57 19.48 -6.01
C GLY A 55 5.95 19.51 -5.35
N ASN A 56 6.68 20.61 -5.57
CA ASN A 56 8.04 20.79 -5.06
C ASN A 56 8.07 20.96 -3.53
N MET A 57 8.25 19.86 -2.81
CA MET A 57 8.48 19.87 -1.36
C MET A 57 9.94 20.15 -1.02
N ARG A 58 10.18 21.17 -0.19
CA ARG A 58 11.54 21.62 0.21
C ARG A 58 12.04 20.96 1.50
N ASP A 59 11.18 20.24 2.22
CA ASP A 59 11.53 19.63 3.48
C ASP A 59 12.52 18.45 3.28
N PRO A 60 13.40 18.18 4.25
CA PRO A 60 14.42 17.13 4.12
C PRO A 60 13.84 15.73 3.89
N TYR A 61 12.63 15.47 4.42
CA TYR A 61 12.00 14.15 4.36
C TYR A 61 11.53 13.82 2.95
N ASN A 62 10.99 14.81 2.23
CA ASN A 62 10.45 14.62 0.89
C ASN A 62 11.40 15.03 -0.24
N ARG A 63 12.52 15.69 0.08
CA ARG A 63 13.50 16.15 -0.93
C ARG A 63 13.93 15.00 -1.86
N GLY A 64 13.80 15.20 -3.17
CA GLY A 64 14.31 14.30 -4.20
C GLY A 64 13.36 13.20 -4.66
N LEU A 65 12.16 13.07 -4.08
CA LEU A 65 11.09 12.21 -4.60
C LEU A 65 9.83 13.04 -4.85
N GLU A 66 9.13 12.72 -5.93
CA GLU A 66 7.82 13.32 -6.19
C GLU A 66 6.81 12.92 -5.12
N SER A 67 5.91 13.86 -4.84
CA SER A 67 4.99 13.82 -3.71
C SER A 67 3.75 12.95 -3.98
N ASP A 68 3.92 11.74 -4.48
CA ASP A 68 2.77 10.92 -4.88
C ASP A 68 1.95 10.49 -3.67
N ARG A 69 0.63 10.53 -3.83
CA ARG A 69 -0.31 10.19 -2.77
C ARG A 69 -1.34 9.20 -3.24
N LEU A 70 -1.48 8.12 -2.48
CA LEU A 70 -2.59 7.20 -2.58
C LEU A 70 -3.73 7.73 -1.70
N GLU A 71 -4.88 7.97 -2.29
CA GLU A 71 -6.11 8.21 -1.54
C GLU A 71 -6.69 6.88 -1.09
N VAL A 72 -6.94 6.77 0.22
CA VAL A 72 -7.60 5.62 0.82
C VAL A 72 -8.98 6.02 1.33
N GLU A 73 -9.93 5.11 1.17
CA GLU A 73 -11.29 5.21 1.67
C GLU A 73 -11.51 4.21 2.80
N TRP A 74 -11.99 4.70 3.94
CA TRP A 74 -12.28 3.91 5.13
C TRP A 74 -13.77 3.97 5.43
N ARG A 75 -14.48 2.89 5.08
CA ARG A 75 -15.90 2.70 5.36
C ARG A 75 -16.07 2.19 6.78
N LEU A 76 -16.32 3.11 7.70
CA LEU A 76 -16.11 2.95 9.13
C LEU A 76 -16.93 1.80 9.73
N ASP A 77 -18.16 1.56 9.28
CA ASP A 77 -19.08 0.52 9.75
C ASP A 77 -19.13 -0.73 8.86
N SER A 78 -18.29 -0.83 7.82
CA SER A 78 -18.30 -1.97 6.89
C SER A 78 -17.84 -3.27 7.54
N LYS A 79 -18.28 -4.41 6.99
CA LYS A 79 -17.88 -5.73 7.49
C LYS A 79 -16.36 -5.87 7.45
N ARG A 80 -15.74 -5.47 6.34
CA ARG A 80 -14.28 -5.44 6.16
C ARG A 80 -13.58 -4.72 7.31
N VAL A 81 -14.01 -3.51 7.67
CA VAL A 81 -13.36 -2.74 8.73
C VAL A 81 -13.54 -3.42 10.08
N LEU A 82 -14.73 -3.93 10.38
CA LEU A 82 -15.01 -4.67 11.62
C LEU A 82 -14.14 -5.92 11.76
N ASP A 83 -14.00 -6.71 10.69
CA ASP A 83 -13.15 -7.91 10.68
C ASP A 83 -11.67 -7.56 10.89
N ARG A 84 -11.20 -6.46 10.29
CA ARG A 84 -9.80 -5.99 10.38
C ARG A 84 -9.44 -5.49 11.77
N ILE A 85 -10.29 -4.65 12.38
CA ILE A 85 -10.03 -4.09 13.71
C ILE A 85 -10.21 -5.12 14.83
N SER A 86 -11.08 -6.12 14.65
CA SER A 86 -11.27 -7.21 15.60
C SER A 86 -10.21 -8.30 15.50
N GLY A 87 -9.45 -8.34 14.40
CA GLY A 87 -8.46 -9.37 14.10
C GLY A 87 -9.06 -10.67 13.55
N ALA A 88 -10.34 -10.66 13.15
CA ALA A 88 -10.98 -11.80 12.51
C ALA A 88 -10.45 -12.02 11.07
N ASP A 89 -10.03 -10.96 10.38
CA ASP A 89 -9.35 -11.04 9.09
C ASP A 89 -7.89 -11.47 9.25
N ARG A 90 -7.55 -12.64 8.70
CA ARG A 90 -6.17 -13.16 8.67
C ARG A 90 -5.38 -12.55 7.52
N GLU A 91 -4.09 -12.27 7.74
CA GLU A 91 -3.22 -11.71 6.71
C GLU A 91 -2.99 -12.77 5.61
N PRO A 92 -3.29 -12.48 4.34
CA PRO A 92 -3.06 -13.42 3.25
C PRO A 92 -1.57 -13.78 3.13
N CYS A 93 -1.29 -15.02 2.72
CA CYS A 93 0.06 -15.45 2.39
C CYS A 93 0.36 -15.17 0.91
N PRO A 94 1.42 -14.43 0.54
CA PRO A 94 1.75 -14.18 -0.86
C PRO A 94 1.95 -15.47 -1.66
N LYS A 95 2.59 -16.49 -1.08
CA LYS A 95 2.80 -17.79 -1.74
C LYS A 95 1.48 -18.47 -2.11
N GLU A 96 0.52 -18.51 -1.18
CA GLU A 96 -0.81 -19.09 -1.42
C GLU A 96 -1.55 -18.32 -2.52
N LEU A 97 -1.48 -16.98 -2.50
CA LEU A 97 -2.08 -16.15 -3.55
C LEU A 97 -1.49 -16.44 -4.94
N LEU A 98 -0.17 -16.63 -5.03
CA LEU A 98 0.49 -16.99 -6.28
C LEU A 98 0.08 -18.38 -6.76
N GLU A 99 -0.06 -19.36 -5.85
CA GLU A 99 -0.58 -20.70 -6.17
C GLU A 99 -2.05 -20.66 -6.63
N GLU A 100 -2.85 -19.72 -6.12
CA GLU A 100 -4.22 -19.42 -6.57
C GLU A 100 -4.30 -18.64 -7.89
N GLY A 101 -3.16 -18.30 -8.52
CA GLY A 101 -3.10 -17.63 -9.82
C GLY A 101 -2.98 -16.10 -9.77
N ALA A 102 -2.63 -15.52 -8.61
CA ALA A 102 -2.25 -14.12 -8.55
C ALA A 102 -0.96 -13.86 -9.34
N GLU A 103 -0.83 -12.65 -9.90
CA GLU A 103 0.37 -12.24 -10.63
C GLU A 103 1.27 -11.36 -9.74
N SER A 104 2.55 -11.70 -9.57
CA SER A 104 3.54 -10.74 -9.06
C SER A 104 4.04 -9.83 -10.18
N LEU A 105 3.93 -8.52 -9.98
CA LEU A 105 4.20 -7.52 -11.02
C LEU A 105 5.61 -6.95 -10.99
N ILE A 106 6.35 -7.13 -9.90
CA ILE A 106 7.72 -6.64 -9.73
C ILE A 106 8.61 -7.81 -9.31
N THR A 107 9.79 -7.90 -9.91
CA THR A 107 10.88 -8.77 -9.48
C THR A 107 11.96 -7.91 -8.85
N VAL A 108 12.31 -8.21 -7.60
CA VAL A 108 13.28 -7.43 -6.82
C VAL A 108 14.59 -8.21 -6.66
N VAL A 109 15.71 -7.51 -6.78
CA VAL A 109 17.04 -8.02 -6.44
C VAL A 109 17.63 -7.18 -5.30
N ARG A 110 18.42 -7.84 -4.44
CA ARG A 110 19.12 -7.18 -3.33
C ARG A 110 20.62 -7.22 -3.61
N GLU A 111 21.21 -6.05 -3.89
CA GLU A 111 22.64 -5.90 -4.15
C GLU A 111 23.26 -5.04 -3.05
N GLY A 112 24.13 -5.63 -2.22
CA GLY A 112 24.76 -4.91 -1.12
C GLY A 112 23.76 -4.35 -0.09
N GLY A 113 22.60 -5.00 0.08
CA GLY A 113 21.52 -4.54 0.95
C GLY A 113 20.56 -3.52 0.31
N LEU A 114 20.84 -3.05 -0.90
CA LEU A 114 19.95 -2.16 -1.65
C LEU A 114 18.95 -2.95 -2.49
N GLU A 115 17.65 -2.71 -2.26
CA GLU A 115 16.55 -3.28 -3.04
C GLU A 115 16.39 -2.54 -4.37
N LYS A 116 16.50 -3.26 -5.49
CA LYS A 116 16.37 -2.74 -6.85
C LYS A 116 15.32 -3.51 -7.64
N ILE A 117 14.62 -2.84 -8.53
CA ILE A 117 13.71 -3.48 -9.47
C ILE A 117 14.54 -4.10 -10.59
N LEU A 118 14.48 -5.43 -10.72
CA LEU A 118 15.09 -6.15 -11.84
C LEU A 118 14.18 -6.15 -13.06
N ASN A 119 12.88 -6.38 -12.84
CA ASN A 119 11.88 -6.41 -13.90
C ASN A 119 10.52 -5.99 -13.35
N TYR A 120 9.65 -5.48 -14.22
CA TYR A 120 8.27 -5.15 -13.89
C TYR A 120 7.32 -5.42 -15.06
N ARG A 121 6.04 -5.66 -14.76
CA ARG A 121 4.99 -5.87 -15.76
C ARG A 121 3.89 -4.84 -15.60
N LEU A 122 3.50 -4.22 -16.71
CA LEU A 122 2.32 -3.36 -16.81
C LEU A 122 1.14 -4.06 -17.47
N SER A 123 1.31 -5.24 -18.06
CA SER A 123 0.19 -6.02 -18.60
C SER A 123 -0.11 -7.14 -17.64
N PHE A 124 -1.29 -7.08 -17.01
CA PHE A 124 -1.80 -8.07 -16.07
C PHE A 124 -3.32 -8.12 -16.17
N ARG A 125 -3.89 -9.28 -15.89
CA ARG A 125 -5.34 -9.52 -16.01
C ARG A 125 -5.89 -10.43 -14.91
N SER A 126 -5.03 -11.06 -14.10
CA SER A 126 -5.51 -11.87 -12.98
C SER A 126 -6.35 -11.05 -12.01
N GLU A 127 -7.32 -11.72 -11.37
CA GLU A 127 -8.23 -11.11 -10.40
C GLU A 127 -7.49 -10.47 -9.21
N LYS A 128 -6.37 -11.07 -8.82
CA LYS A 128 -5.47 -10.59 -7.78
C LYS A 128 -4.07 -10.36 -8.36
N VAL A 129 -3.44 -9.24 -8.01
CA VAL A 129 -2.06 -8.96 -8.36
C VAL A 129 -1.28 -8.44 -7.16
N LEU A 130 0.00 -8.82 -7.07
CA LEU A 130 0.92 -8.44 -6.02
C LEU A 130 1.96 -7.46 -6.55
N VAL A 131 2.18 -6.38 -5.81
CA VAL A 131 3.18 -5.35 -6.12
C VAL A 131 4.14 -5.23 -4.95
N GLU A 132 5.35 -5.76 -5.11
CA GLU A 132 6.41 -5.61 -4.09
C GLU A 132 6.85 -4.14 -3.99
N ILE A 133 7.14 -3.68 -2.77
CA ILE A 133 7.69 -2.36 -2.48
C ILE A 133 8.93 -2.52 -1.58
N PRO A 134 9.87 -1.56 -1.58
CA PRO A 134 11.05 -1.65 -0.72
C PRO A 134 10.65 -1.64 0.75
N GLU A 135 11.36 -2.42 1.58
CA GLU A 135 11.15 -2.48 3.03
C GLU A 135 11.38 -1.12 3.70
N ASN A 136 12.26 -0.29 3.12
CA ASN A 136 12.57 1.03 3.64
C ASN A 136 12.95 2.00 2.52
N ILE A 137 11.96 2.73 2.00
CA ILE A 137 12.20 3.74 0.96
C ILE A 137 13.17 4.84 1.39
N ASP A 138 13.22 5.20 2.68
CA ASP A 138 14.15 6.22 3.17
C ASP A 138 15.61 5.71 3.15
N TYR A 139 15.82 4.41 3.40
CA TYR A 139 17.13 3.78 3.22
C TYR A 139 17.53 3.76 1.74
N VAL A 140 16.63 3.31 0.85
CA VAL A 140 16.88 3.32 -0.60
C VAL A 140 17.23 4.73 -1.08
N LYS A 141 16.47 5.75 -0.65
CA LYS A 141 16.71 7.16 -0.96
C LYS A 141 18.09 7.66 -0.51
N ARG A 142 18.54 7.27 0.69
CA ARG A 142 19.88 7.64 1.20
C ARG A 142 21.01 6.94 0.44
N ALA A 143 20.80 5.68 0.05
CA ALA A 143 21.80 4.89 -0.66
C ALA A 143 21.89 5.26 -2.15
N SER A 144 20.76 5.51 -2.80
CA SER A 144 20.65 5.83 -4.23
C SER A 144 19.34 6.56 -4.54
N ILE A 145 19.44 7.87 -4.75
CA ILE A 145 18.25 8.69 -5.09
C ILE A 145 17.62 8.25 -6.41
N SER A 146 18.42 7.87 -7.41
CA SER A 146 17.91 7.40 -8.70
C SER A 146 17.11 6.11 -8.56
N THR A 147 17.58 5.17 -7.72
CA THR A 147 16.84 3.94 -7.42
C THR A 147 15.53 4.24 -6.70
N ALA A 148 15.51 5.18 -5.77
CA ALA A 148 14.26 5.59 -5.10
C ALA A 148 13.26 6.25 -6.07
N VAL A 149 13.75 7.04 -7.03
CA VAL A 149 12.94 7.63 -8.09
C VAL A 149 12.35 6.55 -9.00
N GLU A 150 13.15 5.55 -9.38
CA GLU A 150 12.68 4.41 -10.17
C GLU A 150 11.58 3.62 -9.45
N TRP A 151 11.74 3.36 -8.15
CA TRP A 151 10.69 2.77 -7.32
C TRP A 151 9.40 3.59 -7.36
N ARG A 152 9.49 4.91 -7.16
CA ARG A 152 8.33 5.81 -7.22
C ARG A 152 7.62 5.74 -8.57
N GLU A 153 8.37 5.84 -9.66
CA GLU A 153 7.83 5.85 -11.02
C GLU A 153 7.14 4.51 -11.36
N ILE A 154 7.78 3.39 -11.06
CA ILE A 154 7.25 2.06 -11.41
C ILE A 154 6.01 1.74 -10.57
N THR A 155 6.03 2.02 -9.25
CA THR A 155 4.86 1.87 -8.40
C THR A 155 3.70 2.76 -8.88
N ARG A 156 3.96 4.03 -9.23
CA ARG A 156 2.95 4.93 -9.83
C ARG A 156 2.31 4.29 -11.05
N ARG A 157 3.11 3.88 -12.03
CA ARG A 157 2.61 3.34 -13.31
C ARG A 157 1.76 2.08 -13.12
N ILE A 158 2.15 1.20 -12.19
CA ILE A 158 1.37 0.00 -11.87
C ILE A 158 0.05 0.39 -11.19
N PHE A 159 0.07 1.29 -10.22
CA PHE A 159 -1.13 1.67 -9.47
C PHE A 159 -2.12 2.43 -10.34
N GLU A 160 -1.68 3.42 -11.10
CA GLU A 160 -2.54 4.16 -12.03
C GLU A 160 -3.20 3.21 -13.03
N LYS A 161 -2.44 2.27 -13.59
CA LYS A 161 -2.97 1.30 -14.54
C LYS A 161 -3.96 0.33 -13.89
N GLY A 162 -3.65 -0.19 -12.70
CA GLY A 162 -4.53 -1.07 -11.96
C GLY A 162 -5.85 -0.38 -11.59
N LEU A 163 -5.77 0.80 -10.97
CA LEU A 163 -6.95 1.57 -10.59
C LEU A 163 -7.81 1.94 -11.80
N ALA A 164 -7.20 2.33 -12.92
CA ALA A 164 -7.92 2.61 -14.18
C ALA A 164 -8.60 1.35 -14.79
N GLN A 165 -8.12 0.16 -14.46
CA GLN A 165 -8.72 -1.12 -14.86
C GLN A 165 -9.77 -1.64 -13.87
N GLY A 166 -10.09 -0.88 -12.83
CA GLY A 166 -11.08 -1.24 -11.82
C GLY A 166 -10.53 -2.09 -10.66
N TYR A 167 -9.21 -2.20 -10.51
CA TYR A 167 -8.64 -2.78 -9.28
C TYR A 167 -8.78 -1.82 -8.11
N PHE A 168 -8.86 -2.38 -6.91
CA PHE A 168 -8.68 -1.66 -5.65
C PHE A 168 -7.42 -2.15 -4.96
N ILE A 169 -6.73 -1.25 -4.27
CA ILE A 169 -5.61 -1.64 -3.39
C ILE A 169 -6.22 -2.03 -2.05
N THR A 170 -6.29 -3.33 -1.78
CA THR A 170 -7.06 -3.87 -0.66
C THR A 170 -6.18 -4.24 0.53
N ASP A 171 -4.94 -4.64 0.30
CA ASP A 171 -4.04 -5.03 1.38
C ASP A 171 -2.60 -4.55 1.16
N LEU A 172 -1.85 -4.50 2.27
CA LEU A 172 -0.40 -4.39 2.26
C LEU A 172 0.14 -5.53 3.12
N ILE A 173 0.47 -6.63 2.46
CA ILE A 173 0.87 -7.91 3.05
C ILE A 173 2.34 -7.87 3.44
N ARG A 174 2.67 -8.43 4.61
CA ARG A 174 4.05 -8.63 5.06
C ARG A 174 4.39 -10.11 5.01
N GLU A 175 5.47 -10.43 4.31
CA GLU A 175 6.09 -11.75 4.29
C GLU A 175 7.44 -11.66 5.01
N LYS A 176 7.69 -12.61 5.92
CA LYS A 176 8.97 -12.70 6.61
C LYS A 176 9.57 -14.08 6.33
N ASP A 177 10.79 -14.09 5.81
CA ASP A 177 11.55 -15.30 5.55
C ASP A 177 12.98 -15.17 6.14
N GLU A 178 13.82 -16.17 5.85
CA GLU A 178 15.22 -16.21 6.29
C GLU A 178 16.07 -15.08 5.67
N HIS A 179 15.62 -14.48 4.58
CA HIS A 179 16.33 -13.46 3.80
C HIS A 179 15.86 -12.03 4.12
N GLY A 180 14.83 -11.87 4.95
CA GLY A 180 14.38 -10.57 5.45
C GLY A 180 12.87 -10.43 5.49
N THR A 181 12.41 -9.18 5.41
CA THR A 181 10.99 -8.85 5.33
C THR A 181 10.68 -8.29 3.95
N LYS A 182 9.61 -8.78 3.33
CA LYS A 182 9.07 -8.26 2.07
C LYS A 182 7.67 -7.71 2.30
N TYR A 183 7.31 -6.72 1.50
CA TYR A 183 6.00 -6.09 1.56
C TYR A 183 5.38 -6.07 0.17
N TYR A 184 4.13 -6.52 0.08
CA TYR A 184 3.38 -6.56 -1.17
C TYR A 184 2.06 -5.84 -1.02
N TYR A 185 1.79 -4.88 -1.88
CA TYR A 185 0.41 -4.45 -2.08
C TYR A 185 -0.37 -5.51 -2.81
N LEU A 186 -1.56 -5.82 -2.31
CA LEU A 186 -2.55 -6.64 -2.98
C LEU A 186 -3.55 -5.74 -3.70
N LEU A 187 -3.69 -5.93 -5.00
CA LEU A 187 -4.70 -5.28 -5.83
C LEU A 187 -5.72 -6.32 -6.29
N GLU A 188 -7.01 -6.00 -6.19
CA GLU A 188 -8.12 -6.92 -6.51
C GLU A 188 -9.18 -6.25 -7.39
N ARG A 189 -9.64 -6.94 -8.45
CA ARG A 189 -10.62 -6.39 -9.43
C ARG A 189 -12.08 -6.57 -9.02
N ASN A 190 -12.39 -7.60 -8.22
CA ASN A 190 -13.74 -7.92 -7.75
C ASN A 190 -13.79 -8.08 -6.22
N ALA A 191 -13.11 -7.19 -5.50
CA ALA A 191 -13.13 -7.24 -4.04
C ALA A 191 -14.53 -6.94 -3.50
N ASP A 192 -15.00 -7.77 -2.57
CA ASP A 192 -16.15 -7.44 -1.73
C ASP A 192 -15.71 -6.37 -0.71
N LEU A 193 -16.20 -5.14 -0.91
CA LEU A 193 -15.78 -3.95 -0.15
C LEU A 193 -16.86 -3.44 0.80
N ASP A 194 -17.95 -4.19 0.96
CA ASP A 194 -19.09 -3.87 1.84
C ASP A 194 -19.01 -4.62 3.20
#